data_AF-A0A350JKK9-F1
#
_entry.id   AF-A0A350JKK9-F1
#
_cell.length_a   1.000
_cell.length_b   1.000
_cell.length_c   1.000
_cell.angle_alpha   90.00
_cell.angle_beta   90.00
_cell.angle_gamma   90.00
#
_symmetry.space_group_name_H-M   'P 1'
#
loop_
_entity.id
_entity.type
_entity.pdbx_description
1 polymer ?
#
loop_
_entity_poly.entity_id
_entity_poly.type
_entity_poly.pdbx_seq_one_letter_code
_entity_poly.pdbx_strand_id
1 'polypeptide(L)' 'MNHYHKIMEKFWLFIAIASFIFAVYKTGEIGIEESLMYYLFPFIAGILFYMRYFVRKRFEKRSGED' A
#
# COMPACT_ATOMS: atom_id res chain seq x y z
N MET A 1 -10.08 -15.97 -10.39
CA MET A 1 -9.07 -15.49 -9.41
C MET A 1 -9.75 -15.18 -8.09
N ASN A 2 -9.32 -15.85 -7.01
CA ASN A 2 -9.98 -15.83 -5.69
C ASN A 2 -10.27 -14.40 -5.21
N HIS A 3 -11.55 -14.11 -4.89
CA HIS A 3 -12.06 -12.79 -4.46
C HIS A 3 -11.23 -12.17 -3.32
N TYR A 4 -10.62 -13.02 -2.50
CA TYR A 4 -9.66 -12.70 -1.44
C TYR A 4 -8.47 -11.83 -1.89
N HIS A 5 -7.89 -12.08 -3.06
CA HIS A 5 -6.72 -11.33 -3.53
C HIS A 5 -7.08 -9.87 -3.83
N LYS A 6 -8.26 -9.62 -4.41
CA LYS A 6 -8.75 -8.27 -4.70
C LYS A 6 -9.12 -7.50 -3.43
N ILE A 7 -9.71 -8.19 -2.43
CA ILE A 7 -10.04 -7.59 -1.13
C ILE A 7 -8.76 -7.21 -0.39
N MET A 8 -7.78 -8.12 -0.33
CA MET A 8 -6.52 -7.82 0.35
C MET A 8 -5.71 -6.72 -0.32
N GLU A 9 -5.73 -6.62 -1.64
CA GLU A 9 -5.13 -5.49 -2.34
C GLU A 9 -5.73 -4.15 -1.88
N LYS A 10 -7.06 -4.03 -1.86
CA LYS A 10 -7.74 -2.82 -1.37
C LYS A 10 -7.48 -2.54 0.11
N PHE A 11 -7.35 -3.58 0.93
CA PHE A 11 -7.01 -3.46 2.34
C PHE A 11 -5.62 -2.84 2.56
N TRP A 12 -4.60 -3.32 1.85
CA TRP A 12 -3.25 -2.74 1.94
C TRP A 12 -3.20 -1.30 1.43
N LEU A 13 -3.96 -0.98 0.38
CA LEU A 13 -4.10 0.39 -0.09
C LEU A 13 -4.75 1.29 0.98
N PHE A 14 -5.82 0.82 1.61
CA PHE A 14 -6.49 1.54 2.68
C PHE A 14 -5.55 1.81 3.86
N ILE A 15 -4.79 0.80 4.30
CA ILE A 15 -3.79 0.96 5.36
C ILE A 15 -2.71 1.96 4.97
N ALA A 16 -2.19 1.88 3.74
CA ALA A 16 -1.18 2.81 3.25
C ALA A 16 -1.69 4.26 3.30
N ILE A 17 -2.91 4.51 2.83
CA ILE A 17 -3.53 5.85 2.86
C ILE A 17 -3.77 6.32 4.29
N ALA A 18 -4.38 5.49 5.14
CA ALA A 18 -4.70 5.86 6.51
C ALA A 18 -3.43 6.17 7.34
N SER A 19 -2.40 5.34 7.21
CA SER A 19 -1.12 5.56 7.90
C SER A 19 -0.32 6.73 7.31
N PHE A 20 -0.46 7.01 6.02
CA PHE A 20 0.16 8.19 5.41
C PHE A 20 -0.48 9.48 5.94
N ILE A 21 -1.81 9.53 6.03
CA ILE A 21 -2.52 10.66 6.64
C ILE A 21 -2.08 10.87 8.08
N PHE A 22 -1.94 9.79 8.86
CA PHE A 22 -1.45 9.86 10.23
C PHE A 22 -0.01 10.41 10.31
N ALA A 23 0.89 9.96 9.43
CA ALA A 23 2.26 10.47 9.37
C ALA A 23 2.31 11.96 9.02
N VAL A 24 1.49 12.41 8.06
CA VAL A 24 1.35 13.83 7.70
C VAL A 24 0.81 14.65 8.87
N TYR A 25 -0.20 14.15 9.58
CA TYR A 25 -0.73 14.81 10.78
C TYR A 25 0.37 14.98 11.84
N LYS A 26 1.14 13.91 12.12
CA LYS A 26 2.26 13.97 13.06
C LYS A 26 3.35 14.93 12.62
N THR A 27 3.63 15.02 11.33
CA THR A 27 4.60 15.97 10.78
C THR A 27 4.25 17.42 11.12
N GLY A 28 2.97 17.77 11.14
CA GLY A 28 2.49 19.09 11.56
C GLY A 28 2.64 19.35 13.07
N GLU A 29 2.66 18.30 13.90
CA GLU A 29 2.78 18.43 15.36
C GLU A 29 4.24 18.45 15.87
N ILE A 30 5.08 17.54 15.37
CA ILE A 30 6.44 17.31 15.90
C ILE A 30 7.57 17.70 14.92
N GLY A 31 7.22 18.13 13.70
CA GLY A 31 8.18 18.46 12.65
C GLY A 31 8.62 17.25 11.82
N ILE A 32 9.29 17.52 10.69
CA ILE A 32 9.68 16.49 9.70
C ILE A 32 10.70 15.51 10.26
N GLU A 33 11.73 15.98 10.97
CA GLU A 33 12.84 15.12 11.40
C GLU A 33 12.40 13.99 12.33
N GLU A 34 11.52 14.29 13.28
CA GLU A 34 10.99 13.29 14.21
C GLU A 34 9.89 12.43 13.58
N SER A 35 9.17 12.96 12.58
CA SER A 35 8.03 12.26 11.98
C SER A 35 8.38 11.32 10.82
N LEU A 36 9.61 11.37 10.30
CA LEU A 36 10.10 10.47 9.25
C LEU A 36 9.86 8.99 9.58
N MET A 37 9.97 8.61 10.85
CA MET A 37 9.73 7.23 11.29
C MET A 37 8.28 6.78 11.06
N TYR A 38 7.30 7.70 11.16
CA TYR A 38 5.89 7.39 10.91
C TYR A 38 5.59 7.17 9.42
N TYR A 39 6.45 7.64 8.50
CA TYR A 39 6.31 7.37 7.07
C TYR A 39 6.81 5.99 6.64
N LEU A 40 7.59 5.31 7.47
CA LEU A 40 8.12 3.99 7.15
C LEU A 40 6.99 2.97 6.91
N PHE A 41 5.97 2.99 7.77
CA PHE A 41 4.84 2.08 7.69
C PHE A 41 3.95 2.28 6.44
N PRO A 42 3.48 3.50 6.11
CA PRO A 42 2.74 3.73 4.87
C PRO A 42 3.58 3.43 3.63
N PHE A 43 4.89 3.67 3.68
CA PHE A 43 5.80 3.31 2.58
C PHE A 43 5.84 1.80 2.34
N ILE A 44 6.05 1.00 3.39
CA ILE A 44 6.04 -0.47 3.30
C ILE A 44 4.66 -0.98 2.84
N ALA A 45 3.58 -0.45 3.40
CA ALA A 45 2.22 -0.80 2.99
C ALA A 45 1.96 -0.49 1.50
N GLY A 46 2.46 0.65 1.02
CA GLY A 46 2.42 1.04 -0.39
C GLY A 46 3.18 0.08 -1.30
N ILE A 47 4.40 -0.34 -0.90
CA ILE A 47 5.18 -1.35 -1.63
C ILE A 47 4.42 -2.68 -1.69
N LEU A 48 3.86 -3.15 -0.57
CA LEU A 48 3.10 -4.39 -0.51
C LEU A 48 1.86 -4.36 -1.40
N PHE A 49 1.15 -3.22 -1.43
CA PHE A 49 0.06 -2.99 -2.37
C PHE A 49 0.54 -3.08 -3.82
N TYR A 50 1.61 -2.35 -4.18
CA TYR A 50 2.14 -2.32 -5.54
C TYR A 50 2.59 -3.71 -6.01
N MET A 51 3.26 -4.47 -5.13
CA MET A 51 3.69 -5.83 -5.43
C MET A 51 2.49 -6.74 -5.71
N ARG A 52 1.42 -6.68 -4.90
CA ARG A 52 0.19 -7.45 -5.14
C ARG A 52 -0.48 -7.06 -6.44
N TYR A 53 -0.57 -5.76 -6.73
CA TYR A 53 -1.12 -5.24 -7.98
C TYR A 53 -0.34 -5.76 -9.19
N PHE A 54 1.00 -5.71 -9.12
CA PHE A 54 1.87 -6.17 -10.20
C PHE A 54 1.75 -7.67 -10.44
N VAL A 55 1.74 -8.48 -9.38
CA VAL A 55 1.53 -9.92 -9.46
C VAL A 55 0.18 -10.24 -10.10
N ARG A 56 -0.90 -9.61 -9.63
CA ARG A 56 -2.25 -9.78 -10.22
C ARG A 56 -2.25 -9.48 -11.71
N LYS A 57 -1.71 -8.32 -12.10
CA LYS A 57 -1.67 -7.87 -13.50
C LYS A 57 -0.86 -8.82 -14.39
N ARG A 58 0.23 -9.39 -13.86
CA ARG A 58 1.04 -10.38 -14.58
C ARG A 58 0.29 -11.70 -14.76
N PHE A 59 -0.44 -12.16 -13.75
CA PHE A 59 -1.27 -13.36 -13.86
C PHE A 59 -2.43 -13.18 -14.86
N GLU A 60 -3.12 -12.04 -14.83
CA GLU A 60 -4.17 -11.71 -15.80
C GLU A 60 -3.64 -11.69 -17.23
N LYS A 61 -2.43 -11.16 -17.45
CA LYS A 61 -1.79 -11.13 -18.77
C LYS A 61 -1.49 -12.54 -19.30
N ARG A 62 -1.01 -13.46 -18.45
CA ARG A 62 -0.68 -14.84 -18.85
C ARG A 62 -1.91 -15.70 -19.14
N SER A 63 -3.04 -15.44 -18.46
CA SER A 63 -4.27 -16.21 -18.66
C SER A 63 -5.11 -15.77 -19.86
N GLY A 64 -4.72 -14.70 -20.57
CA GLY A 64 -5.37 -14.25 -21.81
C GLY A 64 -4.58 -14.57 -23.09
N GLU A 65 -3.46 -15.28 -22.97
CA GLU A 65 -2.63 -15.74 -24.09
C GLU A 65 -2.85 -17.23 -24.44
N ASP A 66 -3.80 -17.90 -23.78
CA ASP A 66 -4.30 -19.26 -24.09
C ASP A 66 -5.74 -19.20 -24.63
#